data_AF-A0A0F9PEI2-F1
#
_entry.id   AF-A0A0F9PEI2-F1
#
_cell.length_a   1.000
_cell.length_b   1.000
_cell.length_c   1.000
_cell.angle_alpha   90.00
_cell.angle_beta   90.00
_cell.angle_gamma   90.00
#
_symmetry.space_group_name_H-M   'P 1'
#
loop_
_entity.id
_entity.type
_entity.pdbx_description
1 polymer ?
#
loop_
_entity_poly.entity_id
_entity_poly.type
_entity_poly.pdbx_seq_one_letter_code
_entity_poly.pdbx_strand_id
1 'polypeptide(L)'
;MTTATDTTYNGWTNYETWNVKLWLDNDEATQELQHEWSRQAKLQLYDDKTCVVACLARSFVEEMAPTLTGTYEDLLATAIQNVNFMEIARHILEDSE
;
A
#
# COMPACT_ATOMS: atom_id res chain seq x y z
N MET A 1 29.56 4.89 -15.43
CA MET A 1 28.12 5.09 -15.70
C MET A 1 27.37 4.18 -14.75
N THR A 2 26.64 4.73 -13.79
CA THR A 2 25.77 3.94 -12.92
C THR A 2 24.48 3.73 -13.68
N THR A 3 24.23 2.52 -14.15
CA THR A 3 22.92 2.16 -14.71
C THR A 3 21.93 2.16 -13.56
N ALA A 4 20.96 3.07 -13.57
CA ALA A 4 19.80 2.94 -12.69
C ALA A 4 19.10 1.62 -13.06
N THR A 5 19.01 0.71 -12.08
CA THR A 5 18.23 -0.51 -12.23
C THR A 5 16.76 -0.14 -12.35
N ASP A 6 16.13 -0.54 -13.46
CA ASP A 6 14.68 -0.44 -13.60
C ASP A 6 14.03 -1.36 -12.57
N THR A 7 13.27 -0.77 -11.65
CA THR A 7 12.56 -1.50 -10.60
C THR A 7 11.10 -1.70 -10.94
N THR A 8 10.59 -1.08 -12.01
CA THR A 8 9.16 -1.07 -12.32
C THR A 8 8.64 -2.49 -12.56
N TYR A 9 7.39 -2.74 -12.19
CA TYR A 9 6.79 -4.06 -12.30
C TYR A 9 5.30 -3.98 -12.60
N ASN A 10 4.87 -4.56 -13.72
CA ASN A 10 3.46 -4.57 -14.16
C ASN A 10 2.77 -3.19 -14.12
N GLY A 11 3.50 -2.12 -14.44
CA GLY A 11 2.99 -0.74 -14.42
C GLY A 11 3.09 -0.02 -13.07
N TRP A 12 3.60 -0.69 -12.03
CA TRP A 12 3.83 -0.12 -10.69
C TRP A 12 5.29 0.27 -10.49
N THR A 13 5.55 1.16 -9.54
CA THR A 13 6.92 1.62 -9.19
C THR A 13 7.89 0.47 -8.86
N ASN A 14 7.40 -0.60 -8.24
CA ASN A 14 8.16 -1.81 -7.96
C ASN A 14 7.27 -3.05 -7.70
N TYR A 15 7.92 -4.20 -7.54
CA TYR A 15 7.25 -5.48 -7.28
C TYR A 15 6.46 -5.46 -5.96
N GLU A 16 7.04 -4.93 -4.89
CA GLU A 16 6.42 -4.90 -3.57
C GLU A 16 5.11 -4.10 -3.60
N THR A 17 5.11 -2.97 -4.31
CA THR A 17 3.91 -2.13 -4.48
C THR A 17 2.82 -2.86 -5.27
N TRP A 18 3.17 -3.47 -6.41
CA TRP A 18 2.23 -4.27 -7.18
C TRP A 18 1.65 -5.43 -6.37
N ASN A 19 2.50 -6.16 -5.64
CA ASN A 19 2.09 -7.35 -4.89
C ASN A 19 1.15 -6.98 -3.73
N VAL A 20 1.39 -5.87 -3.04
CA VAL A 20 0.48 -5.39 -1.98
C VAL A 20 -0.87 -4.99 -2.57
N LYS A 21 -0.91 -4.22 -3.68
CA LYS A 21 -2.19 -3.88 -4.31
C LYS A 21 -2.93 -5.12 -4.79
N LEU A 22 -2.22 -6.06 -5.42
CA LEU A 22 -2.81 -7.33 -5.86
C LEU A 22 -3.48 -8.07 -4.70
N TRP A 23 -2.84 -8.14 -3.53
CA TRP A 23 -3.42 -8.79 -2.36
C TRP A 23 -4.63 -8.03 -1.82
N LEU A 24 -4.57 -6.70 -1.72
CA LEU A 24 -5.68 -5.85 -1.28
C LEU A 24 -6.91 -5.96 -2.20
N ASP A 25 -6.72 -6.29 -3.47
CA ASP A 25 -7.80 -6.44 -4.44
C ASP A 25 -8.35 -7.87 -4.52
N ASN A 26 -7.71 -8.82 -3.86
CA ASN A 26 -7.97 -10.25 -4.08
C ASN A 26 -9.24 -10.74 -3.39
N ASP A 27 -9.76 -10.04 -2.37
CA ASP A 27 -10.99 -10.43 -1.68
C ASP A 27 -11.95 -9.26 -1.41
N GLU A 28 -13.23 -9.58 -1.21
CA GLU A 28 -14.30 -8.59 -1.01
C GLU A 28 -14.10 -7.79 0.28
N ALA A 29 -13.63 -8.42 1.36
CA ALA A 29 -13.46 -7.75 2.65
C ALA A 29 -12.39 -6.65 2.58
N THR A 30 -11.28 -6.90 1.89
CA THR A 30 -10.23 -5.91 1.67
C THR A 30 -10.66 -4.82 0.71
N GLN A 31 -11.48 -5.11 -0.30
CA GLN A 31 -12.09 -4.08 -1.15
C GLN A 31 -13.09 -3.18 -0.37
N GLU A 32 -13.92 -3.76 0.50
CA GLU A 32 -14.79 -2.98 1.39
C GLU A 32 -13.98 -2.06 2.32
N LEU A 33 -12.83 -2.53 2.83
CA LEU A 33 -11.90 -1.69 3.58
C LEU A 33 -11.34 -0.54 2.75
N GLN A 34 -10.96 -0.77 1.49
CA GLN A 34 -10.50 0.29 0.58
C GLN A 34 -11.57 1.38 0.39
N HIS A 35 -12.84 1.00 0.23
CA HIS A 35 -13.96 1.94 0.16
C HIS A 35 -14.14 2.72 1.47
N GLU A 36 -14.01 2.06 2.61
CA GLU A 36 -14.10 2.69 3.92
C GLU A 36 -12.97 3.71 4.15
N TRP A 37 -11.72 3.37 3.78
CA TRP A 37 -10.60 4.30 3.87
C TRP A 37 -10.83 5.54 3.00
N SER A 38 -11.31 5.35 1.77
CA SER A 38 -11.66 6.44 0.86
C SER A 38 -12.75 7.33 1.45
N ARG A 39 -13.78 6.72 2.06
CA ARG A 39 -14.86 7.44 2.74
C ARG A 39 -14.35 8.24 3.93
N GLN A 40 -13.49 7.64 4.76
CA GLN A 40 -12.89 8.32 5.92
C GLN A 40 -12.03 9.51 5.50
N ALA A 41 -11.21 9.36 4.46
CA ALA A 41 -10.40 10.44 3.92
C ALA A 41 -11.26 11.59 3.34
N LYS A 42 -12.46 11.29 2.82
CA LYS A 42 -13.42 12.31 2.34
C LYS A 42 -14.17 13.01 3.48
N LEU A 43 -14.46 12.31 4.58
CA LEU A 43 -15.22 12.82 5.74
C LEU A 43 -14.36 13.66 6.69
N GLN A 44 -13.14 13.20 6.94
CA GLN A 44 -12.19 13.93 7.75
C GLN A 44 -11.62 15.03 6.84
N LEU A 45 -11.78 16.29 7.23
CA LEU A 45 -11.36 17.49 6.48
C LEU A 45 -9.82 17.62 6.41
N TYR A 46 -9.14 16.54 6.01
CA TYR A 46 -7.70 16.52 5.82
C TYR A 46 -7.35 17.15 4.48
N ASP A 47 -6.29 17.95 4.47
CA ASP A 47 -5.77 18.59 3.26
C ASP A 47 -5.22 17.57 2.26
N ASP A 48 -4.73 16.41 2.72
CA ASP A 48 -4.20 15.35 1.86
C ASP A 48 -4.87 14.00 2.12
N LYS A 49 -5.91 13.72 1.33
CA LYS A 49 -6.65 12.45 1.35
C LYS A 49 -5.77 11.25 0.98
N THR A 50 -4.81 11.45 0.08
CA THR A 50 -3.91 10.38 -0.37
C THR A 50 -3.04 9.91 0.79
N CYS A 51 -2.48 10.86 1.55
CA CYS A 51 -1.70 10.55 2.74
C CYS A 51 -2.52 9.75 3.77
N VAL A 52 -3.79 10.11 3.99
CA VAL A 52 -4.68 9.40 4.92
C VAL A 52 -4.89 7.95 4.48
N VAL A 53 -5.27 7.73 3.22
CA VAL A 53 -5.48 6.37 2.70
C VAL A 53 -4.17 5.57 2.69
N ALA A 54 -3.04 6.21 2.36
CA ALA A 54 -1.73 5.55 2.39
C ALA A 54 -1.34 5.10 3.80
N CYS A 55 -1.59 5.94 4.82
CA CYS A 55 -1.38 5.59 6.23
C CYS A 55 -2.26 4.42 6.65
N LEU A 56 -3.56 4.43 6.30
CA LEU A 56 -4.48 3.35 6.63
C LEU A 56 -4.08 2.03 5.98
N ALA A 57 -3.77 2.05 4.68
CA ALA A 57 -3.30 0.88 3.94
C ALA A 57 -2.00 0.32 4.53
N ARG A 58 -1.04 1.20 4.88
CA ARG A 58 0.21 0.80 5.51
C ARG A 58 -0.03 0.14 6.87
N SER A 59 -0.81 0.78 7.74
CA SER A 59 -1.12 0.24 9.07
C SER A 59 -1.78 -1.14 8.97
N PHE A 60 -2.71 -1.32 8.04
CA PHE A 60 -3.35 -2.62 7.82
C PHE A 60 -2.35 -3.70 7.38
N VAL A 61 -1.46 -3.40 6.43
CA VAL A 61 -0.43 -4.34 5.96
C VAL A 61 0.55 -4.71 7.08
N GLU A 62 0.97 -3.73 7.89
CA GLU A 62 1.86 -3.95 9.03
C GLU A 62 1.18 -4.77 10.14
N GLU A 63 -0.12 -4.56 10.40
CA GLU A 63 -0.90 -5.31 11.38
C GLU A 63 -1.15 -6.77 10.96
N MET A 64 -1.38 -7.00 9.67
CA MET A 64 -1.60 -8.33 9.11
C MET A 64 -0.30 -9.12 8.89
N ALA A 65 0.86 -8.47 9.03
CA ALA A 65 2.15 -9.13 8.90
C ALA A 65 2.34 -10.18 10.02
N PRO A 66 2.88 -11.37 9.71
CA PRO A 66 3.15 -12.38 10.72
C PRO A 66 4.21 -11.88 11.70
N THR A 67 4.08 -12.28 12.98
CA THR A 67 5.16 -12.07 13.94
C THR A 67 6.35 -12.93 13.57
N LEU A 68 7.45 -12.29 13.17
CA LEU A 68 8.72 -12.90 12.84
C LEU A 68 9.77 -12.45 13.86
N THR A 69 10.96 -13.07 13.83
CA THR A 69 12.10 -12.63 14.63
C THR A 69 13.40 -12.75 13.84
N GLY A 70 14.38 -11.90 14.19
CA GLY A 70 15.71 -11.91 13.61
C GLY A 70 15.72 -11.59 12.12
N THR A 71 16.57 -12.27 11.34
CA THR A 71 16.79 -11.92 9.92
C THR A 71 15.53 -11.95 9.06
N TYR A 72 14.52 -12.76 9.37
CA TYR A 72 13.29 -12.81 8.57
C TYR A 72 12.39 -11.59 8.81
N GLU A 73 12.39 -11.07 10.04
CA GLU A 73 11.73 -9.82 10.39
C GLU A 73 12.37 -8.65 9.64
N ASP A 74 13.70 -8.57 9.65
CA ASP A 74 14.45 -7.53 8.94
C ASP A 74 14.16 -7.54 7.43
N LEU A 75 14.12 -8.72 6.81
CA LEU A 75 13.84 -8.88 5.38
C LEU A 75 12.40 -8.48 5.03
N LEU A 76 11.42 -8.93 5.81
CA LEU A 76 10.02 -8.56 5.59
C LEU A 76 9.78 -7.07 5.82
N ALA A 77 10.33 -6.51 6.90
CA ALA A 77 10.23 -5.08 7.20
C ALA A 77 10.85 -4.23 6.08
N THR A 78 11.99 -4.65 5.53
CA THR A 78 12.61 -3.98 4.39
C THR A 78 11.71 -4.02 3.14
N ALA A 79 11.10 -5.18 2.85
CA ALA A 79 10.17 -5.30 1.72
C ALA A 79 8.94 -4.38 1.90
N ILE A 80 8.36 -4.35 3.10
CA ILE A 80 7.22 -3.45 3.41
C ILE A 80 7.63 -1.98 3.29
N GLN A 81 8.84 -1.60 3.71
CA GLN A 81 9.34 -0.23 3.57
C GLN A 81 9.50 0.21 2.10
N ASN A 82 9.74 -0.72 1.18
CA ASN A 82 9.85 -0.44 -0.25
C ASN A 82 8.48 -0.28 -0.94
N VAL A 83 7.37 -0.58 -0.28
CA VAL A 83 6.02 -0.42 -0.82
C VAL A 83 5.69 1.07 -0.96
N ASN A 84 5.31 1.49 -2.16
CA ASN A 84 4.85 2.85 -2.43
C ASN A 84 3.35 2.99 -2.06
N PHE A 85 3.06 3.12 -0.77
CA PHE A 85 1.68 3.26 -0.29
C PHE A 85 0.95 4.49 -0.83
N MET A 86 1.67 5.55 -1.23
CA MET A 86 1.07 6.73 -1.85
C MET A 86 0.52 6.42 -3.25
N GLU A 87 1.20 5.55 -4.01
CA GLU A 87 0.72 5.09 -5.31
C GLU A 87 -0.53 4.22 -5.16
N ILE A 88 -0.51 3.27 -4.22
CA ILE A 88 -1.68 2.45 -3.86
C ILE A 88 -2.87 3.33 -3.46
N ALA A 89 -2.64 4.32 -2.60
CA ALA A 89 -3.68 5.23 -2.13
C ALA A 89 -4.31 6.07 -3.24
N ARG A 90 -3.53 6.52 -4.23
CA ARG A 90 -4.07 7.21 -5.40
C ARG A 90 -5.01 6.31 -6.20
N HIS A 91 -4.59 5.08 -6.48
CA HIS A 91 -5.45 4.11 -7.18
C HIS A 91 -6.76 3.83 -6.42
N ILE A 92 -6.68 3.63 -5.10
CA ILE A 92 -7.87 3.44 -4.26
C ILE A 92 -8.84 4.62 -4.36
N LEU A 93 -8.31 5.85 -4.31
CA LEU A 93 -9.14 7.05 -4.38
C LEU A 93 -9.76 7.21 -5.77
N GLU A 94 -9.00 6.97 -6.85
CA GLU A 94 -9.47 7.00 -8.24
C GLU A 94 -10.58 5.98 -8.50
N ASP A 95 -10.48 4.76 -7.95
CA ASP A 95 -11.50 3.72 -8.06
C ASP A 95 -12.80 4.06 -7.29
N SER A 96 -12.74 5.04 -6.37
CA SER A 96 -13.84 5.45 -5.49
C SER A 96 -14.57 6.72 -5.91
N GLU A 97 -14.17 7.35 -7.01
CA GLU A 97 -14.83 8.52 -7.62
C GLU A 97 -16.01 8.11 -8.51
#